data_AF-A0AAN9F0Z9-F1
#
_entry.id   AF-A0AAN9F0Z9-F1
#
_cell.length_a   1.000
_cell.length_b   1.000
_cell.length_c   1.000
_cell.angle_alpha   90.00
_cell.angle_beta   90.00
_cell.angle_gamma   90.00
#
_symmetry.space_group_name_H-M   'P 1'
#
loop_
_entity.id
_entity.type
_entity.pdbx_description
1 polymer ?
#
loop_
_entity_poly.entity_id
_entity_poly.type
_entity_poly.pdbx_seq_one_letter_code
_entity_poly.pdbx_strand_id
1 'polypeptide(L)'
;MSEKVIIQKKTHLRDLLNDDERSRSMTVEFDGILLDYSRQQTTLETKEKLLKLAEVASLKQKINQMYNGEHINNTENRSVLHVALRAPRDTVIQSDGNNVVPDVWKVLDKIQEFSEWIRSGSWVGATGKELKDVVAVGIGGSFLGPLFVYTALQTGLFNCNLANVDPIDVARNITGLNPETTLVVVVSKTFTIAETMLNARTLREWISSALGHMFFSLLALPSQLVEKFAIDPNNAFAFWDWVGSRYSVCSAVGVLPLSLQYGFPVIEKFLKGASSIDQHMYSEPFERNIPAILPYSQALEKLAPHIHQVSMESNGKGVSIDRVALLFEAGEIDFGEPGTNGQHSFYQLIHQVRW
;
A
#
# COMPACT_ATOMS: atom_id res chain seq x y z
N MET A 1 20.26 27.48 -21.84
CA MET A 1 21.31 27.86 -20.87
C MET A 1 21.16 26.94 -19.67
N SER A 2 21.97 25.88 -19.59
CA SER A 2 21.96 24.92 -18.49
C SER A 2 22.94 25.38 -17.41
N GLU A 3 22.48 26.23 -16.49
CA GLU A 3 23.19 26.34 -15.21
C GLU A 3 22.94 25.04 -14.45
N LYS A 4 23.97 24.19 -14.40
CA LYS A 4 23.98 23.03 -13.51
C LYS A 4 23.61 23.53 -12.11
N VAL A 5 22.73 22.82 -11.42
CA VAL A 5 22.63 22.91 -9.96
C VAL A 5 23.96 22.38 -9.42
N ILE A 6 24.97 23.23 -9.41
CA ILE A 6 26.17 23.00 -8.63
C ILE A 6 25.69 23.21 -7.21
N ILE A 7 25.25 22.13 -6.54
CA ILE A 7 25.28 22.09 -5.08
C ILE A 7 26.69 22.55 -4.75
N GLN A 8 26.82 23.73 -4.16
CA GLN A 8 28.10 24.31 -3.81
C GLN A 8 28.86 23.23 -3.03
N LYS A 9 29.89 22.66 -3.66
CA LYS A 9 30.71 21.55 -3.16
C LYS A 9 31.47 21.90 -1.86
N LYS A 10 31.08 22.98 -1.17
CA LYS A 10 31.82 23.67 -0.11
C LYS A 10 31.00 24.02 1.14
N THR A 11 29.68 23.87 1.16
CA THR A 11 28.88 24.25 2.35
C THR A 11 28.53 23.02 3.16
N HIS A 12 29.09 22.89 4.36
CA HIS A 12 28.85 21.74 5.23
C HIS A 12 27.48 21.87 5.92
N LEU A 13 26.78 20.76 6.16
CA LEU A 13 25.44 20.79 6.76
C LEU A 13 25.42 21.47 8.13
N ARG A 14 26.48 21.30 8.92
CA ARG A 14 26.69 22.03 10.19
C ARG A 14 26.57 23.55 10.04
N ASP A 15 27.08 24.10 8.95
CA ASP A 15 27.04 25.55 8.71
C ASP A 15 25.62 25.97 8.29
N LEU A 16 24.95 25.14 7.47
CA LEU A 16 23.56 25.34 7.07
C LEU A 16 22.56 25.25 8.25
N LEU A 17 22.89 24.49 9.29
CA LEU A 17 22.08 24.35 10.50
C LEU A 17 22.27 25.50 11.50
N ASN A 18 23.28 26.35 11.34
CA ASN A 18 23.44 27.58 12.13
C ASN A 18 22.50 28.71 11.66
N ASP A 19 21.84 28.52 10.51
CA ASP A 19 20.82 29.43 9.99
C ASP A 19 19.44 29.00 10.50
N ASP A 20 19.01 29.63 11.60
CA ASP A 20 17.72 29.35 12.24
C ASP A 20 16.53 29.67 11.33
N GLU A 21 16.63 30.72 10.52
CA GLU A 21 15.56 31.12 9.60
C GLU A 21 15.38 30.10 8.49
N ARG A 22 16.49 29.66 7.87
CA ARG A 22 16.49 28.54 6.92
C ARG A 22 15.88 27.31 7.56
N SER A 23 16.36 26.91 8.74
CA SER A 23 15.93 25.68 9.39
C SER A 23 14.42 25.68 9.68
N ARG A 24 13.87 26.79 10.20
CA ARG A 24 12.42 26.96 10.37
C ARG A 24 11.65 26.87 9.06
N SER A 25 12.17 27.46 7.98
CA SER A 25 11.54 27.42 6.65
C SER A 25 11.59 26.05 5.95
N MET A 26 12.36 25.10 6.51
CA MET A 26 12.51 23.72 6.06
C MET A 26 11.78 22.73 6.99
N THR A 27 10.76 23.23 7.67
CA THR A 27 9.79 22.42 8.41
C THR A 27 8.40 22.64 7.82
N VAL A 28 7.63 21.57 7.75
CA VAL A 28 6.22 21.63 7.35
C VAL A 28 5.43 20.75 8.31
N GLU A 29 4.30 21.27 8.80
CA GLU A 29 3.39 20.54 9.68
C GLU A 29 2.02 20.39 9.02
N PHE A 30 1.45 19.20 9.09
CA PHE A 30 0.09 18.91 8.63
C PHE A 30 -0.47 17.72 9.39
N ASP A 31 -1.72 17.81 9.85
CA ASP A 31 -2.45 16.70 10.48
C ASP A 31 -1.66 16.00 11.62
N GLY A 32 -0.93 16.79 12.41
CA GLY A 32 -0.08 16.31 13.50
C GLY A 32 1.25 15.66 13.06
N ILE A 33 1.57 15.69 11.77
CA ILE A 33 2.84 15.22 11.19
C ILE A 33 3.76 16.41 10.99
N LEU A 34 4.93 16.39 11.63
CA LEU A 34 6.01 17.34 11.41
C LEU A 34 7.07 16.72 10.49
N LEU A 35 7.25 17.30 9.31
CA LEU A 35 8.37 16.99 8.42
C LEU A 35 9.47 18.04 8.59
N ASP A 36 10.61 17.62 9.13
CA ASP A 36 11.85 18.40 9.17
C ASP A 36 12.82 17.89 8.10
N TYR A 37 13.03 18.69 7.05
CA TYR A 37 14.00 18.42 6.00
C TYR A 37 15.18 19.42 6.03
N SER A 38 15.39 20.14 7.13
CA SER A 38 16.51 21.09 7.32
C SER A 38 17.89 20.42 7.22
N ARG A 39 17.95 19.10 7.48
CA ARG A 39 19.15 18.24 7.38
C ARG A 39 19.48 17.79 5.95
N GLN A 40 18.82 18.36 4.94
CA GLN A 40 19.20 18.20 3.54
C GLN A 40 20.32 19.18 3.14
N GLN A 41 21.22 18.76 2.25
CA GLN A 41 22.30 19.61 1.70
C GLN A 41 21.76 20.60 0.65
N THR A 42 20.85 21.48 1.10
CA THR A 42 20.04 22.35 0.24
C THR A 42 19.98 23.76 0.84
N THR A 43 20.21 24.78 0.02
CA THR A 43 19.96 26.19 0.37
C THR A 43 18.54 26.61 -0.04
N LEU A 44 18.08 27.78 0.40
CA LEU A 44 16.77 28.32 -0.04
C LEU A 44 16.73 28.53 -1.57
N GLU A 45 17.83 29.00 -2.16
CA GLU A 45 17.95 29.12 -3.61
C GLU A 45 17.83 27.76 -4.32
N THR A 46 18.47 26.70 -3.79
CA THR A 46 18.34 25.35 -4.33
C THR A 46 16.91 24.83 -4.19
N LYS A 47 16.23 25.11 -3.07
CA LYS A 47 14.81 24.78 -2.87
C LYS A 47 13.95 25.44 -3.95
N GLU A 48 14.13 26.73 -4.22
CA GLU A 48 13.41 27.43 -5.31
C GLU A 48 13.68 26.82 -6.68
N LYS A 49 14.92 26.40 -6.97
CA LYS A 49 15.26 25.71 -8.23
C LYS A 49 14.58 24.34 -8.35
N LEU A 50 14.45 23.59 -7.26
CA LEU A 50 13.72 22.32 -7.23
C LEU A 50 12.22 22.51 -7.48
N LEU A 51 11.64 23.58 -6.91
CA LEU A 51 10.24 23.94 -7.17
C LEU A 51 10.01 24.31 -8.64
N LYS A 52 10.91 25.14 -9.21
CA LYS A 52 10.91 25.44 -10.66
C LYS A 52 11.09 24.19 -11.52
N LEU A 53 11.89 23.22 -11.07
CA LEU A 53 12.03 21.94 -11.78
C LEU A 53 10.69 21.17 -11.80
N ALA A 54 9.94 21.17 -10.69
CA ALA A 54 8.62 20.54 -10.64
C ALA A 54 7.63 21.22 -11.61
N GLU A 55 7.69 22.56 -11.72
CA GLU A 55 6.91 23.32 -12.70
C GLU A 55 7.28 22.95 -14.14
N VAL A 56 8.56 22.98 -14.49
CA VAL A 56 9.06 22.62 -15.83
C VAL A 56 8.73 21.16 -16.18
N ALA A 57 8.80 20.25 -15.21
CA ALA A 57 8.41 18.86 -15.37
C ALA A 57 6.88 18.65 -15.48
N SER A 58 6.11 19.74 -15.37
CA SER A 58 4.64 19.76 -15.40
C SER A 58 4.03 18.82 -14.37
N LEU A 59 4.63 18.74 -13.17
CA LEU A 59 4.24 17.80 -12.14
C LEU A 59 2.79 18.00 -11.70
N LYS A 60 2.37 19.26 -11.51
CA LYS A 60 0.98 19.57 -11.12
C LYS A 60 -0.02 19.13 -12.19
N GLN A 61 0.32 19.31 -13.46
CA GLN A 61 -0.51 18.82 -14.56
C GLN A 61 -0.63 17.29 -14.48
N LYS A 62 0.48 16.55 -14.35
CA LYS A 62 0.47 15.09 -14.23
C LYS A 62 -0.35 14.59 -13.04
N ILE A 63 -0.27 15.28 -11.90
CA ILE A 63 -1.13 15.01 -10.74
C ILE A 63 -2.61 15.23 -11.10
N ASN A 64 -2.95 16.34 -11.75
CA ASN A 64 -4.32 16.60 -12.20
C ASN A 64 -4.81 15.52 -13.18
N GLN A 65 -3.96 15.08 -14.12
CA GLN A 65 -4.29 13.99 -15.04
C GLN A 65 -4.59 12.68 -14.30
N MET A 66 -3.80 12.37 -13.25
CA MET A 66 -4.08 11.24 -12.36
C MET A 66 -5.45 11.37 -11.69
N TYR A 67 -5.73 12.51 -11.06
CA TYR A 67 -7.01 12.75 -10.35
C TYR A 67 -8.23 12.78 -11.27
N ASN A 68 -8.05 13.19 -12.53
CA ASN A 68 -9.10 13.17 -13.55
C ASN A 68 -9.28 11.79 -14.19
N GLY A 69 -8.47 10.79 -13.80
CA GLY A 69 -8.52 9.44 -14.34
C GLY A 69 -8.13 9.34 -15.80
N GLU A 70 -7.22 10.19 -16.26
CA GLU A 70 -6.58 10.03 -17.56
C GLU A 70 -5.70 8.78 -17.57
N HIS A 71 -5.49 8.21 -18.76
CA HIS A 71 -4.71 6.99 -18.95
C HIS A 71 -3.20 7.28 -18.91
N ILE A 72 -2.70 7.72 -17.76
CA ILE A 72 -1.30 8.10 -17.57
C ILE A 72 -0.34 6.91 -17.50
N ASN A 73 -0.86 5.69 -17.32
CA ASN A 73 -0.09 4.47 -17.56
C ASN A 73 -0.12 4.16 -19.06
N ASN A 74 0.72 4.86 -19.82
CA ASN A 74 0.72 4.82 -21.28
C ASN A 74 1.10 3.45 -21.86
N THR A 75 1.89 2.65 -21.15
CA THR A 75 2.34 1.33 -21.63
C THR A 75 1.24 0.29 -21.57
N GLU A 76 0.33 0.38 -20.60
CA GLU A 76 -0.81 -0.52 -20.46
C GLU A 76 -2.13 0.12 -20.89
N ASN A 77 -2.12 1.41 -21.23
CA ASN A 77 -3.29 2.23 -21.54
C ASN A 77 -4.36 2.17 -20.43
N ARG A 78 -3.97 2.53 -19.19
CA ARG A 78 -4.86 2.49 -18.02
C ARG A 78 -4.79 3.77 -17.20
N SER A 79 -5.90 4.07 -16.53
CA SER A 79 -5.94 5.05 -15.43
C SER A 79 -5.11 4.58 -14.23
N VAL A 80 -4.73 5.52 -13.36
CA VAL A 80 -4.03 5.23 -12.09
C VAL A 80 -4.79 5.92 -10.96
N LEU A 81 -5.69 5.19 -10.30
CA LEU A 81 -6.75 5.79 -9.48
C LEU A 81 -6.82 5.27 -8.04
N HIS A 82 -5.70 4.83 -7.47
CA HIS A 82 -5.67 4.35 -6.08
C HIS A 82 -6.21 5.36 -5.04
N VAL A 83 -6.20 6.66 -5.35
CA VAL A 83 -6.83 7.72 -4.54
C VAL A 83 -8.36 7.57 -4.44
N ALA A 84 -9.02 7.00 -5.46
CA ALA A 84 -10.46 6.75 -5.45
C ALA A 84 -10.88 5.73 -4.39
N LEU A 85 -9.97 4.84 -3.97
CA LEU A 85 -10.23 3.81 -2.96
C LEU A 85 -10.52 4.36 -1.57
N ARG A 86 -10.13 5.61 -1.32
CA ARG A 86 -10.30 6.31 -0.04
C ARG A 86 -10.90 7.70 -0.21
N ALA A 87 -11.51 7.97 -1.36
CA ALA A 87 -12.22 9.22 -1.59
C ALA A 87 -13.53 9.26 -0.79
N PRO A 88 -13.96 10.43 -0.31
CA PRO A 88 -15.30 10.62 0.26
C PRO A 88 -16.41 10.12 -0.69
N ARG A 89 -17.53 9.63 -0.13
CA ARG A 89 -18.64 9.01 -0.88
C ARG A 89 -19.22 9.87 -2.00
N ASP A 90 -19.21 11.18 -1.80
CA ASP A 90 -19.74 12.21 -2.69
C ASP A 90 -18.73 12.70 -3.73
N THR A 91 -17.48 12.24 -3.67
CA THR A 91 -16.45 12.61 -4.64
C THR A 91 -16.75 11.99 -6.01
N VAL A 92 -16.45 12.75 -7.07
CA VAL A 92 -16.58 12.29 -8.45
C VAL A 92 -15.18 12.11 -9.04
N ILE A 93 -14.81 10.87 -9.33
CA ILE A 93 -13.56 10.53 -10.03
C ILE A 93 -13.95 9.69 -11.24
N GLN A 94 -13.65 10.20 -12.43
CA GLN A 94 -14.05 9.57 -13.69
C GLN A 94 -12.95 8.61 -14.16
N SER A 95 -13.33 7.46 -14.70
CA SER A 95 -12.48 6.60 -15.54
C SER A 95 -13.33 6.09 -16.68
N ASP A 96 -12.86 6.25 -17.92
CA ASP A 96 -13.60 5.84 -19.13
C ASP A 96 -15.06 6.33 -19.16
N GLY A 97 -15.30 7.56 -18.66
CA GLY A 97 -16.63 8.19 -18.61
C GLY A 97 -17.56 7.73 -17.48
N ASN A 98 -17.07 6.88 -16.56
CA ASN A 98 -17.83 6.41 -15.40
C ASN A 98 -17.24 6.92 -14.08
N ASN A 99 -18.10 7.37 -13.15
CA ASN A 99 -17.66 7.68 -11.79
C ASN A 99 -17.36 6.37 -11.05
N VAL A 100 -16.11 6.16 -10.63
CA VAL A 100 -15.68 4.91 -9.99
C VAL A 100 -15.92 4.88 -8.49
N VAL A 101 -16.12 6.03 -7.84
CA VAL A 101 -16.27 6.15 -6.38
C VAL A 101 -17.49 5.38 -5.83
N PRO A 102 -18.68 5.40 -6.47
CA PRO A 102 -19.81 4.59 -6.03
C PRO A 102 -19.53 3.09 -6.04
N ASP A 103 -18.81 2.58 -7.04
CA ASP A 103 -18.42 1.17 -7.12
C ASP A 103 -17.42 0.81 -6.01
N VAL A 104 -16.50 1.71 -5.69
CA VAL A 104 -15.59 1.57 -4.54
C VAL A 104 -16.39 1.41 -3.25
N TRP A 105 -17.31 2.34 -2.97
CA TRP A 105 -18.10 2.30 -1.74
C TRP A 105 -19.04 1.11 -1.66
N LYS A 106 -19.57 0.63 -2.79
CA LYS A 106 -20.32 -0.63 -2.84
C LYS A 106 -19.49 -1.82 -2.33
N VAL A 107 -18.20 -1.88 -2.67
CA VAL A 107 -17.30 -2.92 -2.18
C VAL A 107 -16.96 -2.70 -0.70
N LEU A 108 -16.70 -1.46 -0.28
CA LEU A 108 -16.41 -1.13 1.12
C LEU A 108 -17.59 -1.44 2.04
N ASP A 109 -18.82 -1.12 1.64
CA ASP A 109 -20.05 -1.42 2.37
C ASP A 109 -20.24 -2.93 2.51
N LYS A 110 -19.99 -3.68 1.42
CA LYS A 110 -19.99 -5.14 1.47
C LYS A 110 -18.93 -5.70 2.41
N ILE A 111 -17.72 -5.12 2.45
CA ILE A 111 -16.66 -5.55 3.39
C ILE A 111 -17.06 -5.25 4.83
N GLN A 112 -17.67 -4.08 5.08
CA GLN A 112 -18.16 -3.71 6.39
C GLN A 112 -19.15 -4.77 6.89
N GLU A 113 -20.24 -5.00 6.16
CA GLU A 113 -21.27 -5.99 6.51
C GLU A 113 -20.67 -7.39 6.71
N PHE A 114 -19.84 -7.84 5.77
CA PHE A 114 -19.21 -9.15 5.85
C PHE A 114 -18.31 -9.29 7.08
N SER A 115 -17.47 -8.29 7.37
CA SER A 115 -16.58 -8.32 8.52
C SER A 115 -17.35 -8.30 9.84
N GLU A 116 -18.48 -7.59 9.91
CA GLU A 116 -19.36 -7.57 11.07
C GLU A 116 -20.05 -8.92 11.28
N TRP A 117 -20.51 -9.59 10.22
CA TRP A 117 -21.10 -10.94 10.34
C TRP A 117 -20.11 -11.98 10.85
N ILE A 118 -18.86 -11.96 10.36
CA ILE A 118 -17.82 -12.88 10.83
C ILE A 118 -17.48 -12.60 12.29
N ARG A 119 -17.20 -11.34 12.63
CA ARG A 119 -16.75 -10.94 13.98
C ARG A 119 -17.83 -11.08 15.05
N SER A 120 -19.11 -10.97 14.67
CA SER A 120 -20.25 -11.19 15.58
C SER A 120 -20.60 -12.66 15.79
N GLY A 121 -20.02 -13.58 15.01
CA GLY A 121 -20.41 -14.99 14.99
C GLY A 121 -21.73 -15.27 14.26
N SER A 122 -22.35 -14.25 13.65
CA SER A 122 -23.59 -14.41 12.88
C SER A 122 -23.40 -15.25 11.62
N TRP A 123 -22.17 -15.24 11.08
CA TRP A 123 -21.76 -16.14 10.00
C TRP A 123 -21.00 -17.34 10.57
N VAL A 124 -21.51 -18.53 10.31
CA VAL A 124 -20.95 -19.79 10.80
C VAL A 124 -20.24 -20.57 9.70
N GLY A 125 -19.24 -21.36 10.10
CA GLY A 125 -18.56 -22.32 9.24
C GLY A 125 -19.45 -23.50 8.86
N ALA A 126 -18.91 -24.43 8.07
CA ALA A 126 -19.68 -25.57 7.53
C ALA A 126 -20.34 -26.45 8.60
N THR A 127 -19.76 -26.49 9.81
CA THR A 127 -20.28 -27.28 10.93
C THR A 127 -21.23 -26.50 11.85
N GLY A 128 -21.62 -25.28 11.46
CA GLY A 128 -22.45 -24.40 12.28
C GLY A 128 -21.69 -23.71 13.42
N LYS A 129 -20.37 -23.89 13.52
CA LYS A 129 -19.51 -23.23 14.51
C LYS A 129 -19.11 -21.83 14.03
N GLU A 130 -18.97 -20.91 14.97
CA GLU A 130 -18.43 -19.58 14.71
C GLU A 130 -17.00 -19.65 14.16
N LEU A 131 -16.69 -18.78 13.21
CA LEU A 131 -15.36 -18.63 12.64
C LEU A 131 -14.49 -17.79 13.60
N LYS A 132 -13.38 -18.38 14.06
CA LYS A 132 -12.50 -17.79 15.09
C LYS A 132 -11.17 -17.31 14.52
N ASP A 133 -10.76 -17.92 13.42
CA ASP A 133 -9.46 -17.71 12.81
C ASP A 133 -9.64 -17.33 11.34
N VAL A 134 -8.75 -16.47 10.84
CA VAL A 134 -8.68 -16.09 9.43
C VAL A 134 -7.27 -16.34 8.92
N VAL A 135 -7.14 -16.91 7.72
CA VAL A 135 -5.87 -17.04 7.02
C VAL A 135 -5.99 -16.33 5.68
N ALA A 136 -5.28 -15.22 5.52
CA ALA A 136 -5.25 -14.42 4.31
C ALA A 136 -3.94 -14.63 3.54
N VAL A 137 -4.02 -15.11 2.30
CA VAL A 137 -2.86 -15.47 1.48
C VAL A 137 -2.73 -14.57 0.27
N GLY A 138 -1.53 -14.03 0.07
CA GLY A 138 -1.17 -13.21 -1.09
C GLY A 138 0.33 -13.12 -1.29
N ILE A 139 0.77 -12.47 -2.37
CA ILE A 139 2.18 -12.16 -2.65
C ILE A 139 2.33 -10.72 -3.12
N GLY A 140 3.50 -10.11 -2.87
CA GLY A 140 3.83 -8.78 -3.34
C GLY A 140 2.85 -7.75 -2.80
N GLY A 141 2.19 -6.99 -3.68
CA GLY A 141 1.25 -5.95 -3.26
C GLY A 141 0.00 -6.49 -2.55
N SER A 142 -0.37 -7.75 -2.85
CA SER A 142 -1.46 -8.46 -2.15
C SER A 142 -1.13 -8.85 -0.71
N PHE A 143 0.12 -8.68 -0.27
CA PHE A 143 0.59 -9.12 1.04
C PHE A 143 1.36 -8.03 1.79
N LEU A 144 2.33 -7.35 1.16
CA LEU A 144 3.24 -6.41 1.82
C LEU A 144 2.52 -5.19 2.41
N GLY A 145 1.60 -4.58 1.66
CA GLY A 145 0.79 -3.47 2.16
C GLY A 145 -0.13 -3.88 3.33
N PRO A 146 -0.95 -4.94 3.18
CA PRO A 146 -1.75 -5.47 4.27
C PRO A 146 -0.93 -5.87 5.50
N LEU A 147 0.20 -6.55 5.32
CA LEU A 147 1.11 -6.95 6.40
C LEU A 147 1.66 -5.72 7.13
N PHE A 148 2.03 -4.67 6.39
CA PHE A 148 2.45 -3.41 6.99
C PHE A 148 1.40 -2.85 7.95
N VAL A 149 0.18 -2.67 7.48
CA VAL A 149 -0.89 -2.07 8.30
C VAL A 149 -1.29 -3.01 9.44
N TYR A 150 -1.30 -4.32 9.20
CA TYR A 150 -1.55 -5.34 10.23
C TYR A 150 -0.53 -5.25 11.37
N THR A 151 0.76 -5.28 11.07
CA THR A 151 1.79 -5.15 12.11
C THR A 151 1.73 -3.80 12.82
N ALA A 152 1.45 -2.71 12.10
CA ALA A 152 1.39 -1.37 12.67
C ALA A 152 0.21 -1.15 13.63
N LEU A 153 -0.93 -1.80 13.37
CA LEU A 153 -2.16 -1.66 14.17
C LEU A 153 -2.36 -2.78 15.19
N GLN A 154 -1.39 -3.69 15.33
CA GLN A 154 -1.54 -4.92 16.11
C GLN A 154 -1.99 -4.64 17.55
N THR A 155 -3.26 -4.98 17.81
CA THR A 155 -3.94 -4.87 19.09
C THR A 155 -4.97 -6.01 19.20
N GLY A 156 -5.16 -6.62 20.37
CA GLY A 156 -6.32 -7.50 20.65
C GLY A 156 -6.23 -8.98 20.20
N LEU A 157 -7.37 -9.68 20.36
CA LEU A 157 -7.51 -11.13 20.58
C LEU A 157 -7.98 -11.99 19.37
N PHE A 158 -8.42 -11.38 18.27
CA PHE A 158 -8.87 -12.11 17.07
C PHE A 158 -7.64 -12.48 16.22
N ASN A 159 -7.62 -13.67 15.62
CA ASN A 159 -6.43 -14.18 14.92
C ASN A 159 -6.64 -14.16 13.39
N CYS A 160 -6.20 -13.09 12.73
CA CYS A 160 -6.04 -13.05 11.28
C CYS A 160 -4.57 -13.20 10.89
N ASN A 161 -4.21 -14.38 10.42
CA ASN A 161 -2.88 -14.71 9.93
C ASN A 161 -2.71 -14.29 8.48
N LEU A 162 -1.73 -13.43 8.19
CA LEU A 162 -1.32 -13.10 6.83
C LEU A 162 -0.17 -14.00 6.43
N ALA A 163 -0.35 -14.80 5.38
CA ALA A 163 0.67 -15.67 4.84
C ALA A 163 1.15 -15.21 3.47
N ASN A 164 2.46 -15.28 3.26
CA ASN A 164 3.06 -15.21 1.94
C ASN A 164 2.81 -16.55 1.22
N VAL A 165 3.11 -16.60 -0.08
CA VAL A 165 2.90 -17.78 -0.92
C VAL A 165 3.98 -18.88 -0.75
N ASP A 166 4.94 -18.70 0.15
CA ASP A 166 5.87 -19.78 0.51
C ASP A 166 5.09 -20.90 1.23
N PRO A 167 5.14 -22.17 0.76
CA PRO A 167 4.44 -23.28 1.40
C PRO A 167 4.78 -23.46 2.89
N ILE A 168 6.02 -23.13 3.31
CA ILE A 168 6.41 -23.17 4.73
C ILE A 168 5.68 -22.08 5.51
N ASP A 169 5.52 -20.89 4.92
CA ASP A 169 4.83 -19.79 5.56
C ASP A 169 3.33 -20.09 5.68
N VAL A 170 2.71 -20.64 4.64
CA VAL A 170 1.33 -21.16 4.72
C VAL A 170 1.19 -22.23 5.79
N ALA A 171 2.11 -23.21 5.83
CA ALA A 171 2.09 -24.27 6.85
C ALA A 171 2.19 -23.69 8.27
N ARG A 172 3.07 -22.71 8.50
CA ARG A 172 3.19 -22.01 9.79
C ARG A 172 1.90 -21.29 10.18
N ASN A 173 1.26 -20.63 9.22
CA ASN A 173 0.04 -19.85 9.47
C ASN A 173 -1.22 -20.70 9.66
N ILE A 174 -1.22 -21.97 9.25
CA ILE A 174 -2.33 -22.93 9.53
C ILE A 174 -2.04 -23.88 10.68
N THR A 175 -0.80 -23.93 11.19
CA THR A 175 -0.44 -24.84 12.28
C THR A 175 -1.23 -24.50 13.54
N GLY A 176 -1.95 -25.50 14.07
CA GLY A 176 -2.77 -25.34 15.28
C GLY A 176 -4.17 -24.76 15.04
N LEU A 177 -4.49 -24.34 13.81
CA LEU A 177 -5.83 -23.87 13.47
C LEU A 177 -6.80 -25.05 13.28
N ASN A 178 -8.08 -24.83 13.59
CA ASN A 178 -9.13 -25.79 13.33
C ASN A 178 -9.84 -25.46 12.01
N PRO A 179 -9.82 -26.35 10.99
CA PRO A 179 -10.51 -26.14 9.72
C PRO A 179 -12.00 -25.81 9.86
N GLU A 180 -12.68 -26.32 10.89
CA GLU A 180 -14.10 -26.03 11.15
C GLU A 180 -14.38 -24.57 11.52
N THR A 181 -13.40 -23.87 12.08
CA THR A 181 -13.53 -22.50 12.60
C THR A 181 -12.59 -21.51 11.89
N THR A 182 -12.00 -21.91 10.76
CA THR A 182 -11.04 -21.07 10.01
C THR A 182 -11.64 -20.58 8.70
N LEU A 183 -11.61 -19.26 8.49
CA LEU A 183 -11.91 -18.64 7.20
C LEU A 183 -10.61 -18.48 6.39
N VAL A 184 -10.63 -18.90 5.12
CA VAL A 184 -9.52 -18.64 4.20
C VAL A 184 -9.86 -17.47 3.29
N VAL A 185 -8.94 -16.52 3.14
CA VAL A 185 -9.04 -15.36 2.26
C VAL A 185 -7.90 -15.44 1.24
N VAL A 186 -8.22 -15.49 -0.04
CA VAL A 186 -7.22 -15.53 -1.12
C VAL A 186 -7.21 -14.19 -1.85
N VAL A 187 -6.04 -13.56 -1.91
CA VAL A 187 -5.86 -12.20 -2.41
C VAL A 187 -5.00 -12.20 -3.67
N SER A 188 -5.61 -12.02 -4.84
CA SER A 188 -4.89 -12.04 -6.12
C SER A 188 -5.54 -11.12 -7.15
N LYS A 189 -4.77 -10.20 -7.76
CA LYS A 189 -5.30 -9.31 -8.80
C LYS A 189 -5.72 -10.07 -10.07
N THR A 190 -4.89 -11.00 -10.54
CA THR A 190 -5.12 -11.70 -11.82
C THR A 190 -5.72 -13.08 -11.64
N PHE A 191 -5.60 -13.68 -10.45
CA PHE A 191 -5.99 -15.06 -10.16
C PHE A 191 -5.35 -16.12 -11.07
N THR A 192 -4.24 -15.76 -11.69
CA THR A 192 -3.43 -16.62 -12.53
C THR A 192 -2.03 -16.82 -11.98
N ILE A 193 -1.68 -16.13 -10.88
CA ILE A 193 -0.37 -16.24 -10.22
C ILE A 193 -0.22 -17.66 -9.69
N ALA A 194 0.74 -18.40 -10.25
CA ALA A 194 0.94 -19.82 -9.99
C ALA A 194 1.08 -20.11 -8.49
N GLU A 195 1.84 -19.29 -7.77
CA GLU A 195 2.12 -19.45 -6.35
C GLU A 195 0.86 -19.21 -5.49
N THR A 196 0.06 -18.18 -5.78
CA THR A 196 -1.20 -17.94 -5.07
C THR A 196 -2.21 -19.04 -5.34
N MET A 197 -2.30 -19.51 -6.58
CA MET A 197 -3.23 -20.59 -6.95
C MET A 197 -2.84 -21.95 -6.37
N LEU A 198 -1.53 -22.21 -6.24
CA LEU A 198 -1.03 -23.40 -5.56
C LEU A 198 -1.46 -23.39 -4.09
N ASN A 199 -1.21 -22.30 -3.36
CA ASN A 199 -1.60 -22.20 -1.95
C ASN A 199 -3.12 -22.22 -1.74
N ALA A 200 -3.89 -21.59 -2.64
CA ALA A 200 -5.34 -21.68 -2.60
C ALA A 200 -5.82 -23.14 -2.72
N ARG A 201 -5.19 -23.94 -3.59
CA ARG A 201 -5.49 -25.39 -3.70
C ARG A 201 -5.04 -26.14 -2.45
N THR A 202 -3.85 -25.88 -1.92
CA THR A 202 -3.34 -26.51 -0.69
C THR A 202 -4.25 -26.23 0.51
N LEU A 203 -4.69 -24.98 0.70
CA LEU A 203 -5.62 -24.61 1.77
C LEU A 203 -7.00 -25.24 1.58
N ARG A 204 -7.46 -25.31 0.33
CA ARG A 204 -8.71 -26.00 -0.01
C ARG A 204 -8.63 -27.49 0.30
N GLU A 205 -7.53 -28.15 -0.04
CA GLU A 205 -7.28 -29.55 0.30
C GLU A 205 -7.24 -29.73 1.81
N TRP A 206 -6.51 -28.88 2.53
CA TRP A 206 -6.46 -28.89 4.00
C TRP A 206 -7.86 -28.81 4.65
N ILE A 207 -8.72 -27.89 4.20
CA ILE A 207 -10.10 -27.80 4.68
C ILE A 207 -10.92 -29.03 4.26
N SER A 208 -10.86 -29.41 2.99
CA SER A 208 -11.69 -30.48 2.42
C SER A 208 -11.36 -31.84 3.02
N SER A 209 -10.09 -32.10 3.35
CA SER A 209 -9.66 -33.32 4.04
C SER A 209 -10.22 -33.44 5.46
N ALA A 210 -10.51 -32.32 6.12
CA ALA A 210 -11.09 -32.32 7.46
C ALA A 210 -12.63 -32.34 7.46
N LEU A 211 -13.28 -31.66 6.51
CA LEU A 211 -14.73 -31.40 6.56
C LEU A 211 -15.56 -32.20 5.54
N GLY A 212 -14.95 -32.83 4.53
CA GLY A 212 -15.69 -33.33 3.37
C GLY A 212 -16.15 -32.19 2.46
N HIS A 213 -16.65 -32.51 1.26
CA HIS A 213 -16.74 -31.53 0.16
C HIS A 213 -17.47 -30.20 0.46
N MET A 214 -16.81 -29.15 -0.05
CA MET A 214 -17.13 -27.71 -0.01
C MET A 214 -17.01 -27.11 1.39
N PHE A 215 -16.20 -26.05 1.55
CA PHE A 215 -16.67 -24.76 2.06
C PHE A 215 -15.57 -23.68 2.02
N PHE A 216 -16.00 -22.43 2.20
CA PHE A 216 -15.62 -21.23 1.46
C PHE A 216 -14.24 -20.64 1.75
N SER A 217 -13.48 -20.40 0.68
CA SER A 217 -12.45 -19.37 0.65
C SER A 217 -13.03 -18.10 0.04
N LEU A 218 -12.83 -16.96 0.70
CA LEU A 218 -13.22 -15.65 0.22
C LEU A 218 -12.16 -15.13 -0.77
N LEU A 219 -12.58 -14.43 -1.81
CA LEU A 219 -11.72 -14.02 -2.92
C LEU A 219 -11.84 -12.52 -3.23
N ALA A 220 -10.72 -11.80 -3.27
CA ALA A 220 -10.68 -10.47 -3.87
C ALA A 220 -10.38 -10.62 -5.37
N LEU A 221 -11.37 -10.40 -6.27
CA LEU A 221 -11.28 -10.76 -7.70
C LEU A 221 -12.14 -9.91 -8.67
N PRO A 222 -11.80 -9.92 -9.98
CA PRO A 222 -12.74 -9.80 -11.08
C PRO A 222 -13.56 -11.09 -11.27
N SER A 223 -14.88 -10.94 -11.41
CA SER A 223 -15.92 -11.97 -11.22
C SER A 223 -15.82 -13.27 -12.04
N GLN A 224 -15.15 -13.26 -13.20
CA GLN A 224 -15.23 -14.34 -14.19
C GLN A 224 -14.46 -15.63 -13.84
N LEU A 225 -13.50 -15.57 -12.90
CA LEU A 225 -12.69 -16.74 -12.51
C LEU A 225 -13.08 -17.33 -11.14
N VAL A 226 -13.95 -16.66 -10.39
CA VAL A 226 -14.41 -17.07 -9.05
C VAL A 226 -15.18 -18.38 -9.12
N GLU A 227 -16.09 -18.50 -10.10
CA GLU A 227 -16.95 -19.68 -10.27
C GLU A 227 -16.15 -20.96 -10.55
N LYS A 228 -15.04 -20.85 -11.30
CA LYS A 228 -14.15 -21.98 -11.60
C LYS A 228 -13.48 -22.56 -10.35
N PHE A 229 -13.39 -21.77 -9.28
CA PHE A 229 -12.86 -22.20 -8.00
C PHE A 229 -13.95 -22.64 -7.01
N ALA A 230 -15.21 -22.74 -7.47
CA ALA A 230 -16.38 -23.12 -6.68
C ALA A 230 -16.62 -22.18 -5.48
N ILE A 231 -16.35 -20.89 -5.67
CA ILE A 231 -16.60 -19.86 -4.67
C ILE A 231 -17.86 -19.10 -5.07
N ASP A 232 -18.75 -18.89 -4.10
CA ASP A 232 -19.96 -18.11 -4.31
C ASP A 232 -19.57 -16.69 -4.76
N PRO A 233 -20.09 -16.18 -5.89
CA PRO A 233 -19.88 -14.81 -6.31
C PRO A 233 -20.21 -13.76 -5.24
N ASN A 234 -21.13 -14.06 -4.31
CA ASN A 234 -21.43 -13.22 -3.16
C ASN A 234 -20.24 -13.10 -2.18
N ASN A 235 -19.30 -14.04 -2.20
CA ASN A 235 -18.06 -14.01 -1.41
C ASN A 235 -16.86 -13.46 -2.21
N ALA A 236 -17.12 -12.86 -3.38
CA ALA A 236 -16.11 -12.15 -4.17
C ALA A 236 -16.16 -10.64 -3.90
N PHE A 237 -14.99 -10.03 -3.69
CA PHE A 237 -14.85 -8.59 -3.46
C PHE A 237 -14.12 -7.98 -4.65
N ALA A 238 -14.80 -7.07 -5.35
CA ALA A 238 -14.32 -6.56 -6.62
C ALA A 238 -13.06 -5.72 -6.46
N PHE A 239 -12.27 -5.70 -7.52
CA PHE A 239 -11.05 -4.93 -7.65
C PHE A 239 -10.94 -4.44 -9.09
N TRP A 240 -10.30 -3.28 -9.30
CA TRP A 240 -10.23 -2.62 -10.61
C TRP A 240 -8.80 -2.64 -11.18
N ASP A 241 -8.69 -2.59 -12.50
CA ASP A 241 -7.42 -2.66 -13.22
C ASP A 241 -6.53 -1.43 -12.98
N TRP A 242 -7.13 -0.25 -12.79
CA TRP A 242 -6.48 1.03 -12.44
C TRP A 242 -5.86 1.07 -11.04
N VAL A 243 -6.06 0.03 -10.23
CA VAL A 243 -5.35 -0.13 -8.95
C VAL A 243 -4.09 -0.97 -9.18
N GLY A 244 -2.92 -0.33 -9.12
CA GLY A 244 -1.63 -1.02 -9.14
C GLY A 244 -1.46 -1.93 -7.92
N SER A 245 -0.80 -3.09 -8.09
CA SER A 245 -0.64 -4.08 -7.01
C SER A 245 0.00 -3.48 -5.74
N ARG A 246 1.11 -2.74 -5.89
CA ARG A 246 1.79 -2.06 -4.77
C ARG A 246 1.04 -0.84 -4.19
N TYR A 247 -0.07 -0.42 -4.79
CA TYR A 247 -0.94 0.67 -4.32
C TYR A 247 -2.31 0.16 -3.83
N SER A 248 -2.44 -1.15 -3.61
CA SER A 248 -3.75 -1.81 -3.43
C SER A 248 -4.23 -1.93 -1.99
N VAL A 249 -3.42 -1.58 -0.97
CA VAL A 249 -3.80 -1.79 0.45
C VAL A 249 -5.12 -1.12 0.85
N CYS A 250 -5.47 0.02 0.22
CA CYS A 250 -6.73 0.72 0.46
C CYS A 250 -7.95 0.11 -0.27
N SER A 251 -7.77 -0.93 -1.09
CA SER A 251 -8.86 -1.66 -1.72
C SER A 251 -9.27 -2.88 -0.88
N ALA A 252 -10.17 -3.70 -1.41
CA ALA A 252 -10.49 -5.02 -0.86
C ALA A 252 -9.26 -5.89 -0.52
N VAL A 253 -8.12 -5.68 -1.19
CA VAL A 253 -6.85 -6.38 -0.92
C VAL A 253 -6.39 -6.23 0.52
N GLY A 254 -6.39 -5.02 1.07
CA GLY A 254 -6.03 -4.78 2.46
C GLY A 254 -7.23 -4.58 3.37
N VAL A 255 -8.25 -3.85 2.92
CA VAL A 255 -9.39 -3.46 3.76
C VAL A 255 -10.12 -4.68 4.30
N LEU A 256 -10.24 -5.77 3.54
CA LEU A 256 -10.95 -6.96 3.97
C LEU A 256 -10.25 -7.75 5.09
N PRO A 257 -9.00 -8.25 4.93
CA PRO A 257 -8.32 -8.93 6.03
C PRO A 257 -8.13 -8.02 7.25
N LEU A 258 -7.86 -6.72 7.04
CA LEU A 258 -7.70 -5.78 8.14
C LEU A 258 -9.02 -5.52 8.87
N SER A 259 -10.16 -5.48 8.17
CA SER A 259 -11.48 -5.30 8.81
C SER A 259 -11.92 -6.55 9.55
N LEU A 260 -11.56 -7.75 9.06
CA LEU A 260 -11.76 -8.99 9.82
C LEU A 260 -10.99 -8.95 11.14
N GLN A 261 -9.74 -8.49 11.12
CA GLN A 261 -8.89 -8.38 12.31
C GLN A 261 -9.33 -7.29 13.30
N TYR A 262 -9.48 -6.05 12.83
CA TYR A 262 -9.64 -4.87 13.68
C TYR A 262 -11.06 -4.29 13.69
N GLY A 263 -11.92 -4.77 12.81
CA GLY A 263 -13.24 -4.17 12.55
C GLY A 263 -13.16 -3.01 11.55
N PHE A 264 -14.18 -2.89 10.71
CA PHE A 264 -14.26 -1.83 9.70
C PHE A 264 -14.11 -0.41 10.26
N PRO A 265 -14.64 -0.03 11.45
CA PRO A 265 -14.47 1.33 11.98
C PRO A 265 -13.01 1.76 12.21
N VAL A 266 -12.11 0.82 12.51
CA VAL A 266 -10.67 1.11 12.64
C VAL A 266 -10.07 1.35 11.26
N ILE A 267 -10.46 0.53 10.28
CA ILE A 267 -9.93 0.63 8.91
C ILE A 267 -10.47 1.86 8.18
N GLU A 268 -11.70 2.27 8.48
CA GLU A 268 -12.26 3.52 7.96
C GLU A 268 -11.42 4.73 8.41
N LYS A 269 -10.89 4.74 9.65
CA LYS A 269 -9.96 5.79 10.10
C LYS A 269 -8.64 5.76 9.33
N PHE A 270 -8.12 4.57 9.03
CA PHE A 270 -6.93 4.41 8.17
C PHE A 270 -7.19 4.98 6.77
N LEU A 271 -8.33 4.67 6.15
CA LEU A 271 -8.72 5.22 4.85
C LEU A 271 -8.87 6.75 4.90
N LYS A 272 -9.49 7.29 5.96
CA LYS A 272 -9.61 8.74 6.18
C LYS A 272 -8.25 9.43 6.29
N GLY A 273 -7.29 8.84 7.01
CA GLY A 273 -5.92 9.36 7.07
C GLY A 273 -5.21 9.36 5.72
N ALA A 274 -5.35 8.29 4.94
CA ALA A 274 -4.82 8.24 3.58
C ALA A 274 -5.49 9.27 2.65
N SER A 275 -6.79 9.49 2.80
CA SER A 275 -7.55 10.53 2.09
C SER A 275 -7.08 11.94 2.46
N SER A 276 -6.80 12.19 3.74
CA SER A 276 -6.26 13.47 4.25
C SER A 276 -4.96 13.83 3.52
N ILE A 277 -4.03 12.87 3.42
CA ILE A 277 -2.75 13.05 2.72
C ILE A 277 -2.93 13.20 1.20
N ASP A 278 -3.87 12.47 0.58
CA ASP A 278 -4.20 12.64 -0.83
C ASP A 278 -4.66 14.07 -1.12
N GLN A 279 -5.58 14.60 -0.30
CA GLN A 279 -6.07 15.97 -0.44
C GLN A 279 -4.98 17.00 -0.20
N HIS A 280 -4.10 16.79 0.79
CA HIS A 280 -2.92 17.64 1.00
C HIS A 280 -2.03 17.65 -0.24
N MET A 281 -1.71 16.47 -0.77
CA MET A 281 -0.86 16.34 -1.96
C MET A 281 -1.49 17.02 -3.17
N TYR A 282 -2.81 16.89 -3.34
CA TYR A 282 -3.55 17.45 -4.46
C TYR A 282 -3.74 18.97 -4.37
N SER A 283 -4.05 19.51 -3.19
CA SER A 283 -4.47 20.91 -3.05
C SER A 283 -3.32 21.86 -2.72
N GLU A 284 -2.34 21.43 -1.93
CA GLU A 284 -1.31 22.33 -1.44
C GLU A 284 -0.24 22.70 -2.49
N PRO A 285 0.31 23.93 -2.42
CA PRO A 285 1.51 24.31 -3.17
C PRO A 285 2.69 23.39 -2.84
N PHE A 286 3.59 23.18 -3.81
CA PHE A 286 4.73 22.27 -3.64
C PHE A 286 5.67 22.67 -2.49
N GLU A 287 5.70 23.95 -2.12
CA GLU A 287 6.44 24.50 -0.98
C GLU A 287 6.03 23.90 0.37
N ARG A 288 4.78 23.43 0.46
CA ARG A 288 4.13 22.92 1.68
C ARG A 288 3.70 21.46 1.56
N ASN A 289 4.09 20.78 0.48
CA ASN A 289 3.70 19.38 0.23
C ASN A 289 4.65 18.42 0.97
N ILE A 290 4.12 17.47 1.73
CA ILE A 290 4.84 16.69 2.76
C ILE A 290 5.35 15.28 2.39
N PRO A 291 5.06 14.60 1.26
CA PRO A 291 5.42 13.19 1.08
C PRO A 291 6.90 12.88 1.36
N ALA A 292 7.17 12.18 2.48
CA ALA A 292 8.49 11.75 2.96
C ALA A 292 8.33 10.55 3.92
N ILE A 293 9.35 9.71 4.04
CA ILE A 293 9.27 8.43 4.76
C ILE A 293 10.51 8.23 5.64
N LEU A 294 10.37 8.31 6.97
CA LEU A 294 11.42 7.95 7.95
C LEU A 294 10.80 7.43 9.27
N PRO A 295 10.53 6.12 9.42
CA PRO A 295 9.88 5.59 10.63
C PRO A 295 10.87 5.32 11.79
N TYR A 296 10.67 5.96 12.94
CA TYR A 296 11.32 5.62 14.22
C TYR A 296 10.33 4.90 15.16
N SER A 297 9.76 3.79 14.71
CA SER A 297 8.81 2.99 15.49
C SER A 297 8.90 1.52 15.11
N GLN A 298 9.01 0.64 16.11
CA GLN A 298 9.04 -0.82 15.90
C GLN A 298 7.73 -1.33 15.27
N ALA A 299 6.59 -0.69 15.57
CA ALA A 299 5.31 -1.04 14.95
C ALA A 299 5.35 -0.91 13.41
N LEU A 300 6.26 -0.08 12.88
CA LEU A 300 6.43 0.16 11.45
C LEU A 300 7.52 -0.75 10.83
N GLU A 301 7.89 -1.86 11.46
CA GLU A 301 8.91 -2.79 10.96
C GLU A 301 8.64 -3.34 9.55
N LYS A 302 7.38 -3.41 9.15
CA LYS A 302 6.97 -3.86 7.82
C LYS A 302 6.78 -2.71 6.82
N LEU A 303 6.98 -1.46 7.24
CA LEU A 303 6.91 -0.30 6.34
C LEU A 303 8.02 -0.34 5.29
N ALA A 304 9.28 -0.56 5.69
CA ALA A 304 10.41 -0.60 4.76
C ALA A 304 10.21 -1.64 3.64
N PRO A 305 9.91 -2.93 3.94
CA PRO A 305 9.57 -3.91 2.90
C PRO A 305 8.43 -3.50 1.95
N HIS A 306 7.39 -2.85 2.47
CA HIS A 306 6.31 -2.32 1.63
C HIS A 306 6.81 -1.19 0.70
N ILE A 307 7.59 -0.25 1.24
CA ILE A 307 8.13 0.89 0.49
C ILE A 307 9.15 0.47 -0.55
N HIS A 308 9.96 -0.56 -0.29
CA HIS A 308 10.87 -1.13 -1.30
C HIS A 308 10.10 -1.50 -2.57
N GLN A 309 8.95 -2.18 -2.43
CA GLN A 309 8.12 -2.49 -3.59
C GLN A 309 7.51 -1.23 -4.22
N VAL A 310 6.95 -0.32 -3.40
CA VAL A 310 6.31 0.91 -3.89
C VAL A 310 7.27 1.75 -4.73
N SER A 311 8.50 1.91 -4.29
CA SER A 311 9.51 2.75 -4.92
C SER A 311 10.26 2.01 -6.02
N MET A 312 10.94 0.91 -5.70
CA MET A 312 11.86 0.24 -6.63
C MET A 312 11.12 -0.35 -7.84
N GLU A 313 9.92 -0.94 -7.66
CA GLU A 313 9.12 -1.47 -8.78
C GLU A 313 8.47 -0.36 -9.62
N SER A 314 8.25 0.82 -9.05
CA SER A 314 7.71 1.99 -9.77
C SER A 314 8.77 2.72 -10.57
N ASN A 315 9.92 2.99 -9.93
CA ASN A 315 10.90 3.97 -10.38
C ASN A 315 12.19 3.35 -10.92
N GLY A 316 12.46 2.08 -10.62
CA GLY A 316 13.59 1.31 -11.17
C GLY A 316 13.40 0.98 -12.65
N LYS A 317 13.49 1.99 -13.51
CA LYS A 317 13.18 1.91 -14.95
C LYS A 317 14.38 2.38 -15.77
N GLY A 318 14.62 1.71 -16.89
CA GLY A 318 15.67 2.09 -17.85
C GLY A 318 15.17 2.91 -19.04
N VAL A 319 13.87 3.21 -19.11
CA VAL A 319 13.22 3.82 -20.27
C VAL A 319 12.21 4.88 -19.80
N SER A 320 12.17 6.03 -20.46
CA SER A 320 11.22 7.12 -20.21
C SER A 320 9.81 6.81 -20.73
N ILE A 321 8.85 7.67 -20.39
CA ILE A 321 7.47 7.58 -20.87
C ILE A 321 7.36 7.69 -22.40
N ASP A 322 8.30 8.39 -23.03
CA ASP A 322 8.41 8.55 -24.50
C ASP A 322 9.15 7.39 -25.17
N ARG A 323 9.39 6.29 -24.44
CA ARG A 323 10.08 5.08 -24.91
C ARG A 323 11.54 5.29 -25.29
N VAL A 324 12.19 6.29 -24.68
CA VAL A 324 13.61 6.59 -24.89
C VAL A 324 14.42 6.00 -23.73
N ALA A 325 15.53 5.33 -24.02
CA ALA A 325 16.43 4.82 -22.99
C ALA A 325 16.99 5.97 -22.14
N LEU A 326 17.01 5.79 -20.81
CA LEU A 326 17.54 6.80 -19.91
C LEU A 326 19.08 6.81 -19.97
N LEU A 327 19.65 8.02 -19.91
CA LEU A 327 21.11 8.23 -19.86
C LEU A 327 21.63 8.37 -18.43
N PHE A 328 20.78 8.11 -17.44
CA PHE A 328 21.03 8.25 -16.01
C PHE A 328 20.27 7.16 -15.26
N GLU A 329 20.70 6.89 -14.03
CA GLU A 329 20.03 5.96 -13.13
C GLU A 329 18.71 6.56 -12.63
N ALA A 330 17.66 5.74 -12.57
CA ALA A 330 16.36 6.13 -12.05
C ALA A 330 15.89 5.10 -11.01
N GLY A 331 15.23 5.60 -9.97
CA GLY A 331 14.85 4.81 -8.81
C GLY A 331 16.05 4.55 -7.90
N GLU A 332 15.89 4.85 -6.63
CA GLU A 332 16.85 4.55 -5.59
C GLU A 332 16.76 3.07 -5.16
N ILE A 333 17.86 2.57 -4.57
CA ILE A 333 17.81 1.30 -3.83
C ILE A 333 17.35 1.62 -2.41
N ASP A 334 16.13 1.22 -2.09
CA ASP A 334 15.59 1.36 -0.75
C ASP A 334 15.92 0.12 0.10
N PHE A 335 16.49 0.35 1.27
CA PHE A 335 16.66 -0.68 2.30
C PHE A 335 16.53 -0.05 3.69
N GLY A 336 16.10 -0.81 4.68
CA GLY A 336 15.99 -0.31 6.03
C GLY A 336 15.46 -1.32 7.03
N GLU A 337 15.64 -0.99 8.30
CA GLU A 337 15.13 -1.69 9.48
C GLU A 337 14.71 -0.62 10.51
N PRO A 338 13.74 -0.88 11.40
CA PRO A 338 13.39 0.03 12.47
C PRO A 338 14.59 0.48 13.31
N GLY A 339 14.52 1.72 13.79
CA GLY A 339 15.36 2.16 14.89
C GLY A 339 14.89 1.50 16.21
N THR A 340 15.77 1.02 17.07
CA THR A 340 17.24 1.12 17.02
C THR A 340 17.95 -0.08 16.36
N ASN A 341 17.24 -1.11 15.90
CA ASN A 341 17.85 -2.31 15.29
C ASN A 341 18.82 -1.97 14.15
N GLY A 342 18.44 -1.06 13.23
CA GLY A 342 19.31 -0.60 12.16
C GLY A 342 20.61 0.07 12.64
N GLN A 343 20.54 0.76 13.80
CA GLN A 343 21.71 1.40 14.42
C GLN A 343 22.79 0.38 14.80
N HIS A 344 22.36 -0.82 15.18
CA HIS A 344 23.23 -1.92 15.56
C HIS A 344 23.55 -2.89 14.40
N SER A 345 23.14 -2.56 13.16
CA SER A 345 23.36 -3.39 11.98
C SER A 345 24.22 -2.68 10.94
N PHE A 346 23.72 -1.61 10.33
CA PHE A 346 24.33 -0.99 9.14
C PHE A 346 24.62 0.51 9.28
N TYR A 347 24.30 1.14 10.42
CA TYR A 347 24.57 2.58 10.61
C TYR A 347 26.06 2.92 10.62
N GLN A 348 26.93 1.97 11.00
CA GLN A 348 28.37 2.13 10.85
C GLN A 348 28.76 2.44 9.39
N LEU A 349 28.12 1.76 8.43
CA LEU A 349 28.32 2.03 7.00
C LEU A 349 27.77 3.41 6.63
N ILE A 350 26.58 3.77 7.09
CA ILE A 350 25.95 5.09 6.83
C ILE A 350 26.81 6.25 7.37
N HIS A 351 27.43 6.10 8.54
CA HIS A 351 28.17 7.19 9.19
C HIS A 351 29.60 7.35 8.68
N GLN A 352 30.28 6.28 8.30
CA GLN A 352 31.74 6.31 8.05
C GLN A 352 32.15 5.97 6.61
N VAL A 353 31.26 5.39 5.82
CA VAL A 353 31.58 4.95 4.44
C VAL A 353 30.82 5.82 3.44
N ARG A 354 31.53 6.34 2.44
CA ARG A 354 30.92 7.09 1.32
C ARG A 354 30.39 6.11 0.27
N TRP A 355 29.20 6.39 -0.24
CA TRP A 355 28.74 5.95 -1.56
C TRP A 355 29.14 7.01 -2.59
#